data_AF-A0A945UR47-F1
#
_entry.id   AF-A0A945UR47-F1
#
_cell.length_a   1.000
_cell.length_b   1.000
_cell.length_c   1.000
_cell.angle_alpha   90.00
_cell.angle_beta   90.00
_cell.angle_gamma   90.00
#
_symmetry.space_group_name_H-M   'P 1'
#
loop_
_entity.id
_entity.type
_entity.pdbx_description
1 polymer ?
#
loop_
_entity_poly.entity_id
_entity_poly.type
_entity_poly.pdbx_seq_one_letter_code
_entity_poly.pdbx_strand_id
1 'polypeptide(L)'
;MTDSATTPSKPSPEYERERVPDQAQKGPGSFWGMYAGEHTAGTEFMIGPLFVAWGVGAMDLITGLLVGNLMAVLMWRFVTAEVAVRTRETLYYKLEKICGANLAVLYNLANGILFCFLAGAMITVSATAVGVPFPGIKMPTFADLYPTGAAWTVVC
;
A
#
# COMPACT_ATOMS: atom_id res chain seq x y z
N MET A 1 49.69 -9.41 14.47
CA MET A 1 48.64 -10.07 13.67
C MET A 1 47.47 -10.31 14.61
N THR A 2 46.54 -9.36 14.68
CA THR A 2 45.34 -9.46 15.53
C THR A 2 44.23 -10.10 14.70
N ASP A 3 43.88 -11.33 15.06
CA ASP A 3 42.74 -12.05 14.53
C ASP A 3 41.46 -11.25 14.73
N SER A 4 40.87 -10.81 13.62
CA SER A 4 39.54 -10.19 13.61
C SER A 4 38.52 -11.30 13.77
N ALA A 5 38.08 -11.52 15.02
CA ALA A 5 36.98 -12.41 15.33
C ALA A 5 35.75 -12.02 14.51
N THR A 6 35.34 -12.88 13.58
CA THR A 6 34.10 -12.73 12.83
C THR A 6 32.94 -12.93 13.80
N THR A 7 32.31 -11.83 14.23
CA THR A 7 31.08 -11.88 15.01
C THR A 7 30.02 -12.64 14.19
N PRO A 8 29.39 -13.70 14.74
CA PRO A 8 28.33 -14.40 14.03
C PRO A 8 27.17 -13.42 13.78
N SER A 9 26.82 -13.21 12.51
CA SER A 9 25.66 -12.40 12.12
C SER A 9 24.43 -12.98 12.79
N LYS A 10 23.72 -12.18 13.60
CA LYS A 10 22.39 -12.55 14.10
C LYS A 10 21.53 -12.99 12.91
N PRO A 11 20.80 -14.11 12.99
CA PRO A 11 19.86 -14.47 11.93
C PRO A 11 18.90 -13.29 11.75
N SER A 12 18.76 -12.84 10.50
CA SER A 12 17.82 -11.78 10.17
C SER A 12 16.42 -12.25 10.61
N PRO A 13 15.63 -11.44 11.33
CA PRO A 13 14.24 -11.75 11.63
C PRO A 13 13.34 -11.72 10.36
N GLU A 14 13.91 -11.36 9.21
CA GLU A 14 13.22 -11.21 7.93
C GLU A 14 13.47 -12.44 7.05
N TYR A 15 12.45 -13.30 6.98
CA TYR A 15 12.43 -14.51 6.15
C TYR A 15 12.10 -14.18 4.69
N GLU A 16 12.96 -13.38 4.03
CA GLU A 16 12.66 -12.86 2.68
C GLU A 16 12.75 -13.92 1.58
N ARG A 17 13.76 -14.80 1.69
CA ARG A 17 14.11 -15.83 0.70
C ARG A 17 13.86 -17.25 1.19
N GLU A 18 13.16 -17.39 2.30
CA GLU A 18 12.84 -18.68 2.90
C GLU A 18 11.43 -18.69 3.48
N ARG A 19 10.90 -19.90 3.71
CA ARG A 19 9.58 -20.07 4.30
C ARG A 19 9.59 -19.56 5.74
N VAL A 20 8.59 -18.75 6.11
CA VAL A 20 8.43 -18.30 7.51
C VAL A 20 8.26 -19.53 8.44
N PRO A 21 9.14 -19.71 9.44
CA PRO A 21 9.05 -20.81 10.41
C PRO A 21 7.78 -20.72 11.27
N ASP A 22 7.26 -21.87 11.72
CA ASP A 22 6.02 -21.93 12.51
C ASP A 22 6.11 -21.12 13.82
N GLN A 23 7.30 -21.07 14.44
CA GLN A 23 7.58 -20.29 15.65
C GLN A 23 7.59 -18.77 15.45
N ALA A 24 7.70 -18.28 14.21
CA ALA A 24 7.74 -16.86 13.88
C ALA A 24 6.39 -16.32 13.37
N GLN A 25 5.34 -17.13 13.45
CA GLN A 25 4.01 -16.76 12.97
C GLN A 25 3.31 -15.83 13.95
N LYS A 26 2.72 -14.77 13.40
CA LYS A 26 1.97 -13.80 14.20
C LYS A 26 0.53 -14.28 14.43
N GLY A 27 0.01 -13.96 15.61
CA GLY A 27 -1.36 -14.28 15.98
C GLY A 27 -2.41 -13.39 15.31
N PRO A 28 -3.70 -13.70 15.52
CA PRO A 28 -4.82 -13.00 14.89
C PRO A 28 -4.88 -11.51 15.22
N GLY A 29 -4.41 -11.08 16.40
CA GLY A 29 -4.37 -9.66 16.78
C GLY A 29 -3.48 -8.83 15.86
N SER A 30 -2.31 -9.35 15.47
CA SER A 30 -1.43 -8.68 14.51
C SER A 30 -2.04 -8.63 13.10
N PHE A 31 -2.79 -9.67 12.73
CA PHE A 31 -3.52 -9.70 11.46
C PHE A 31 -4.59 -8.59 11.43
N TRP A 32 -5.45 -8.50 12.45
CA TRP A 32 -6.50 -7.48 12.49
C TRP A 32 -5.94 -6.06 12.55
N GLY A 33 -4.83 -5.85 13.28
CA GLY A 33 -4.15 -4.56 13.32
C GLY A 33 -3.61 -4.14 11.94
N MET A 34 -2.95 -5.06 11.23
CA MET A 34 -2.47 -4.80 9.87
C MET A 34 -3.62 -4.58 8.89
N TYR A 35 -4.63 -5.44 8.94
CA TYR A 35 -5.81 -5.37 8.08
C TYR A 35 -6.54 -4.02 8.24
N ALA A 36 -6.79 -3.59 9.47
CA ALA A 36 -7.47 -2.32 9.73
C ALA A 36 -6.64 -1.10 9.26
N GLY A 37 -5.32 -1.14 9.44
CA GLY A 37 -4.42 -0.07 9.02
C GLY A 37 -4.30 0.06 7.50
N GLU A 38 -4.12 -1.06 6.81
CA GLU A 38 -3.90 -1.08 5.35
C GLU A 38 -5.19 -0.83 4.55
N HIS A 39 -6.35 -1.25 5.06
CA HIS A 39 -7.63 -1.02 4.37
C HIS A 39 -8.18 0.40 4.57
N THR A 40 -7.63 1.19 5.48
CA THR A 40 -8.09 2.57 5.70
C THR A 40 -7.19 3.54 4.94
N ALA A 41 -7.43 3.71 3.64
CA ALA A 41 -6.68 4.63 2.79
C ALA A 41 -7.43 5.97 2.60
N GLY A 42 -6.77 7.10 2.87
CA GLY A 42 -7.36 8.43 2.70
C GLY A 42 -7.80 8.75 1.26
N THR A 43 -7.22 8.08 0.26
CA THR A 43 -7.63 8.22 -1.15
C THR A 43 -8.98 7.59 -1.45
N GLU A 44 -9.37 6.52 -0.73
CA GLU A 44 -10.70 5.91 -0.90
C GLU A 44 -11.82 6.91 -0.55
N PHE A 45 -11.60 7.73 0.49
CA PHE A 45 -12.51 8.82 0.85
C PHE A 45 -12.64 9.90 -0.23
N MET A 46 -11.62 10.13 -1.05
CA MET A 46 -11.64 11.14 -2.12
C MET A 46 -12.25 10.61 -3.42
N ILE A 47 -12.17 9.30 -3.66
CA ILE A 47 -12.71 8.66 -4.86
C ILE A 47 -14.25 8.74 -4.90
N GLY A 48 -14.93 8.59 -3.75
CA GLY A 48 -16.39 8.68 -3.67
C GLY A 48 -16.94 10.04 -4.19
N PRO A 49 -16.51 11.18 -3.61
CA PRO A 49 -16.87 12.51 -4.10
C PRO A 49 -16.51 12.74 -5.57
N LEU A 50 -15.40 12.17 -6.06
CA LEU A 50 -14.99 12.29 -7.45
C LEU A 50 -15.99 11.62 -8.40
N PHE A 51 -16.49 10.42 -8.08
CA PHE A 51 -17.52 9.76 -8.88
C PHE A 51 -18.83 10.55 -8.90
N VAL A 52 -19.23 11.12 -7.77
CA VAL A 52 -20.42 11.99 -7.70
C VAL A 52 -20.23 13.26 -8.53
N ALA A 53 -19.05 13.89 -8.46
CA ALA A 53 -18.71 15.06 -9.27
C ALA A 53 -18.73 14.77 -10.78
N TRP A 54 -18.46 13.53 -11.18
CA TRP A 54 -18.56 13.05 -12.57
C TRP A 54 -19.97 12.57 -12.96
N GLY A 55 -20.96 12.73 -12.09
CA GLY A 55 -22.37 12.47 -12.37
C GLY A 55 -22.88 11.08 -12.00
N VAL A 56 -22.10 10.28 -11.24
CA VAL A 56 -22.56 8.98 -10.74
C VAL A 56 -23.59 9.18 -9.62
N GLY A 57 -24.71 8.46 -9.70
CA GLY A 57 -25.74 8.48 -8.67
C GLY A 57 -25.25 7.86 -7.35
N ALA A 58 -25.75 8.37 -6.21
CA ALA A 58 -25.36 7.87 -4.89
C ALA A 58 -25.66 6.37 -4.69
N MET A 59 -26.80 5.89 -5.22
CA MET A 59 -27.17 4.47 -5.13
C MET A 59 -26.28 3.57 -6.00
N ASP A 60 -25.85 4.04 -7.17
CA ASP A 60 -24.92 3.31 -8.03
C ASP A 60 -23.55 3.17 -7.36
N LEU A 61 -23.10 4.26 -6.71
CA LEU A 61 -21.86 4.28 -5.96
C LEU A 61 -21.88 3.30 -4.78
N ILE A 62 -22.94 3.32 -3.96
CA ILE A 62 -23.08 2.41 -2.81
C ILE A 62 -23.16 0.95 -3.28
N THR A 63 -23.95 0.68 -4.32
CA THR A 63 -24.13 -0.69 -4.83
C THR A 63 -22.83 -1.20 -5.44
N GLY A 64 -22.15 -0.38 -6.23
CA GLY A 64 -20.84 -0.70 -6.80
C GLY A 64 -19.79 -0.96 -5.72
N LEU A 65 -19.76 -0.12 -4.67
CA LEU A 65 -18.85 -0.30 -3.54
C LEU A 65 -19.11 -1.61 -2.78
N LEU A 66 -20.37 -1.96 -2.56
CA LEU A 66 -20.75 -3.18 -1.83
C LEU A 66 -20.40 -4.43 -2.63
N VAL A 67 -20.75 -4.46 -3.92
CA VAL A 67 -20.45 -5.58 -4.81
C VAL A 67 -18.95 -5.72 -5.02
N GLY A 68 -18.25 -4.61 -5.28
CA GLY A 68 -16.80 -4.59 -5.47
C GLY A 68 -16.04 -5.12 -4.24
N ASN A 69 -16.39 -4.64 -3.04
CA ASN A 69 -15.77 -5.13 -1.80
C ASN A 69 -16.09 -6.60 -1.55
N LEU A 70 -17.32 -7.05 -1.80
CA LEU A 70 -17.67 -8.46 -1.66
C LEU A 70 -16.82 -9.33 -2.58
N MET A 71 -16.69 -8.95 -3.86
CA MET A 71 -15.84 -9.67 -4.82
C MET A 71 -14.37 -9.67 -4.41
N ALA A 72 -13.86 -8.54 -3.90
CA ALA A 72 -12.50 -8.43 -3.41
C ALA A 72 -12.24 -9.38 -2.22
N VAL A 73 -13.16 -9.43 -1.25
CA VAL A 73 -13.07 -10.34 -0.09
C VAL A 73 -13.15 -11.80 -0.53
N LEU A 74 -14.02 -12.14 -1.48
CA LEU A 74 -14.12 -13.50 -2.01
C LEU A 74 -12.82 -13.92 -2.73
N MET A 75 -12.27 -13.05 -3.58
CA MET A 75 -11.02 -13.30 -4.27
C MET A 75 -9.85 -13.46 -3.29
N TRP A 76 -9.75 -12.56 -2.31
CA TRP A 76 -8.73 -12.65 -1.26
C TRP A 76 -8.85 -13.94 -0.47
N ARG A 77 -10.07 -14.32 -0.03
CA ARG A 77 -10.29 -15.50 0.79
C ARG A 77 -9.98 -16.80 0.06
N PHE A 78 -10.43 -16.95 -1.19
CA PHE A 78 -10.35 -18.24 -1.89
C PHE A 78 -9.08 -18.42 -2.71
N VAL A 79 -8.41 -17.33 -3.10
CA VAL A 79 -7.21 -17.40 -3.94
C VAL A 79 -5.99 -16.92 -3.17
N THR A 80 -5.96 -15.65 -2.78
CA THR A 80 -4.74 -15.02 -2.25
C THR A 80 -4.34 -15.61 -0.90
N ALA A 81 -5.29 -15.75 0.03
CA ALA A 81 -5.03 -16.28 1.37
C ALA A 81 -4.61 -17.76 1.32
N GLU A 82 -5.27 -18.58 0.50
CA GLU A 82 -4.93 -19.99 0.32
C GLU A 82 -3.50 -20.18 -0.22
N VAL A 83 -3.11 -19.41 -1.23
CA VAL A 83 -1.75 -19.47 -1.77
C VAL A 83 -0.73 -19.02 -0.72
N ALA A 84 -0.98 -17.88 -0.05
CA ALA A 84 -0.06 -17.31 0.93
C ALA A 84 0.16 -18.20 2.15
N VAL A 85 -0.89 -18.83 2.69
CA VAL A 85 -0.78 -19.70 3.88
C VAL A 85 -0.11 -21.04 3.56
N ARG A 86 -0.22 -21.53 2.32
CA ARG A 86 0.43 -22.77 1.88
C ARG A 86 1.92 -22.58 1.62
N THR A 87 2.30 -21.53 0.88
CA THR A 87 3.72 -21.27 0.55
C THR A 87 4.46 -20.65 1.72
N ARG A 88 3.85 -19.65 2.38
CA ARG A 88 4.46 -18.80 3.42
C ARG A 88 5.80 -18.19 3.00
N GLU A 89 5.86 -17.82 1.72
CA GLU A 89 6.98 -17.13 1.08
C GLU A 89 6.56 -15.69 0.76
N THR A 90 7.51 -14.77 0.64
CA THR A 90 7.21 -13.41 0.19
C THR A 90 6.72 -13.40 -1.26
N LEU A 91 5.86 -12.44 -1.61
CA LEU A 91 5.30 -12.30 -2.96
C LEU A 91 6.41 -12.19 -4.02
N TYR A 92 7.43 -11.36 -3.73
CA TYR A 92 8.56 -11.13 -4.63
C TYR A 92 9.40 -12.38 -4.85
N TYR A 93 9.70 -13.13 -3.78
CA TYR A 93 10.45 -14.38 -3.91
C TYR A 93 9.66 -15.46 -4.67
N LYS A 94 8.34 -15.52 -4.47
CA LYS A 94 7.49 -16.43 -5.24
C LYS A 94 7.44 -16.07 -6.73
N LEU A 95 7.35 -14.78 -7.05
CA LEU A 95 7.40 -14.27 -8.41
C LEU A 95 8.75 -14.55 -9.07
N GLU A 96 9.86 -14.33 -8.35
CA GLU A 96 11.20 -14.63 -8.83
C GLU A 96 11.36 -16.12 -9.19
N LYS A 97 10.81 -17.03 -8.37
CA LYS A 97 10.82 -18.47 -8.66
C LYS A 97 10.03 -18.87 -9.91
N ILE A 98 8.93 -18.18 -10.22
CA ILE A 98 8.05 -18.54 -11.34
C ILE A 98 8.52 -17.88 -12.64
N CYS A 99 8.88 -16.60 -12.57
CA CYS A 99 9.13 -15.74 -13.73
C CYS A 99 10.62 -15.54 -14.05
N GLY A 100 11.52 -15.92 -13.14
CA GLY A 100 12.95 -15.69 -13.25
C GLY A 100 13.37 -14.28 -12.81
N ALA A 101 14.66 -14.13 -12.50
CA ALA A 101 15.23 -12.91 -11.91
C ALA A 101 15.03 -11.65 -12.76
N ASN A 102 15.18 -11.74 -14.09
CA ASN A 102 15.08 -10.59 -14.98
C ASN A 102 13.66 -10.01 -15.05
N LEU A 103 12.62 -10.85 -15.09
CA LEU A 103 11.24 -10.38 -15.10
C LEU A 103 10.81 -9.88 -13.71
N ALA A 104 11.32 -10.51 -12.64
CA ALA A 104 11.10 -10.03 -11.28
C ALA A 104 11.69 -8.63 -11.05
N VAL A 105 12.89 -8.34 -11.58
CA VAL A 105 13.49 -7.00 -11.51
C VAL A 105 12.63 -5.96 -12.23
N LEU A 106 12.12 -6.27 -13.43
CA LEU A 106 11.21 -5.35 -14.14
C LEU A 106 9.91 -5.10 -13.38
N TYR A 107 9.32 -6.16 -12.83
CA TYR A 107 8.11 -6.06 -12.01
C TYR A 107 8.35 -5.24 -10.74
N ASN A 108 9.48 -5.46 -10.06
CA ASN A 108 9.86 -4.71 -8.86
C ASN A 108 10.11 -3.23 -9.18
N LEU A 109 10.72 -2.93 -10.32
CA LEU A 109 10.92 -1.55 -10.77
C LEU A 109 9.58 -0.87 -11.06
N ALA A 110 8.69 -1.52 -11.81
CA ALA A 110 7.37 -1.00 -12.11
C ALA A 110 6.56 -0.76 -10.82
N ASN A 111 6.60 -1.70 -9.87
CA ASN A 111 5.97 -1.52 -8.57
C ASN A 111 6.60 -0.39 -7.76
N GLY A 112 7.92 -0.24 -7.77
CA GLY A 112 8.60 0.87 -7.09
C GLY A 112 8.15 2.22 -7.62
N ILE A 113 8.04 2.36 -8.94
CA ILE A 113 7.51 3.58 -9.58
C ILE A 113 6.05 3.82 -9.18
N LEU A 114 5.22 2.77 -9.21
CA LEU A 114 3.82 2.85 -8.82
C LEU A 114 3.66 3.26 -7.34
N PHE A 115 4.44 2.68 -6.44
CA PHE A 115 4.43 3.06 -5.01
C PHE A 115 4.93 4.48 -4.78
N CYS A 116 5.87 4.98 -5.59
CA CYS A 116 6.31 6.36 -5.52
C CYS A 116 5.17 7.34 -5.85
N PHE A 117 4.43 7.08 -6.94
CA PHE A 117 3.25 7.88 -7.27
C PHE A 117 2.14 7.76 -6.23
N LEU A 118 1.89 6.56 -5.74
CA LEU A 118 0.87 6.31 -4.71
C LEU A 118 1.22 7.03 -3.40
N ALA A 119 2.49 6.96 -2.97
CA ALA A 119 2.98 7.70 -1.80
C ALA A 119 2.84 9.22 -1.99
N GLY A 120 3.24 9.75 -3.15
CA GLY A 120 3.07 11.18 -3.47
C GLY A 120 1.60 11.62 -3.45
N ALA A 121 0.70 10.81 -3.98
CA ALA A 121 -0.74 11.06 -3.92
C ALA A 121 -1.26 11.08 -2.48
N MET A 122 -0.85 10.11 -1.63
CA MET A 122 -1.26 10.06 -0.23
C MET A 122 -0.76 11.26 0.59
N ILE A 123 0.48 11.71 0.35
CA ILE A 123 1.04 12.92 0.97
C ILE A 123 0.21 14.14 0.58
N THR A 124 -0.10 14.30 -0.71
CA THR A 124 -0.88 15.43 -1.23
C THR A 124 -2.30 15.45 -0.63
N VAL A 125 -2.98 14.30 -0.58
CA VAL A 125 -4.31 14.18 0.04
C VAL A 125 -4.24 14.52 1.54
N SER A 126 -3.22 14.03 2.25
CA SER A 126 -3.04 14.32 3.67
C SER A 126 -2.80 15.81 3.91
N ALA A 127 -1.97 16.45 3.09
CA ALA A 127 -1.74 17.89 3.12
C ALA A 127 -3.02 18.69 2.86
N THR A 128 -3.89 18.23 1.95
CA THR A 128 -5.17 18.93 1.68
C THR A 128 -6.09 18.86 2.89
N ALA A 129 -6.13 17.71 3.57
CA ALA A 129 -6.92 17.53 4.77
C ALA A 129 -6.43 18.42 5.93
N VAL A 130 -5.10 18.54 6.11
CA VAL A 130 -4.50 19.43 7.12
C VAL A 130 -4.68 20.90 6.75
N GLY A 131 -4.69 21.24 5.47
CA GLY A 131 -4.82 22.61 5.00
C GLY A 131 -6.20 23.23 5.25
N VAL A 132 -7.30 22.47 5.12
CA VAL A 132 -8.69 22.97 5.27
C VAL A 132 -8.91 23.82 6.54
N PRO A 133 -8.42 23.44 7.74
CA PRO A 133 -8.57 24.27 8.94
C PRO A 133 -7.69 25.53 8.98
N PHE A 134 -6.73 25.72 8.05
CA PHE A 134 -5.84 26.89 8.01
C PHE A 134 -6.18 27.83 6.82
N PRO A 135 -6.82 28.99 7.08
CA PRO A 135 -7.29 29.91 6.03
C PRO A 135 -6.18 30.53 5.15
N GLY A 136 -4.91 30.44 5.58
CA GLY A 136 -3.76 31.04 4.88
C GLY A 136 -3.11 30.15 3.83
N ILE A 137 -3.56 28.90 3.67
CA ILE A 137 -3.00 27.94 2.72
C ILE A 137 -3.95 27.83 1.52
N LYS A 138 -3.46 28.14 0.32
CA LYS A 138 -4.24 27.97 -0.91
C LYS A 138 -4.18 26.51 -1.34
N MET A 139 -5.32 25.82 -1.43
CA MET A 139 -5.33 24.41 -1.82
C MET A 139 -5.23 24.24 -3.34
N PRO A 140 -4.54 23.18 -3.81
CA PRO A 140 -4.51 22.86 -5.23
C PRO A 140 -5.90 22.47 -5.73
N THR A 141 -6.25 22.98 -6.92
CA THR A 141 -7.47 22.60 -7.65
C THR A 141 -7.11 21.56 -8.73
N PHE A 142 -8.10 20.84 -9.27
CA PHE A 142 -7.89 19.84 -10.34
C PHE A 142 -7.17 20.37 -11.61
N ALA A 143 -7.10 21.70 -11.79
CA ALA A 143 -6.42 22.34 -12.92
C ALA A 143 -4.98 22.76 -12.62
N ASP A 144 -4.54 22.69 -11.37
CA ASP A 144 -3.21 23.19 -10.96
C ASP A 144 -2.15 22.09 -11.14
N LEU A 145 -1.17 22.37 -12.02
CA LEU A 145 -0.02 21.50 -12.27
C LEU A 145 1.17 21.77 -11.34
N TYR A 146 1.17 22.92 -10.67
CA TYR A 146 2.27 23.39 -9.81
C TYR A 146 1.79 23.59 -8.36
N PRO A 147 2.70 23.46 -7.37
CA PRO A 147 2.37 23.77 -5.98
C PRO A 147 1.87 25.22 -5.87
N THR A 148 0.77 25.39 -5.14
CA THR A 148 0.04 26.66 -5.00
C THR A 148 0.78 27.73 -4.18
N GLY A 149 1.83 27.35 -3.43
CA GLY A 149 2.71 28.27 -2.71
C GLY A 149 3.66 27.57 -1.74
N ALA A 150 4.60 28.32 -1.14
CA ALA A 150 5.59 27.78 -0.20
C ALA A 150 4.96 27.16 1.06
N ALA A 151 3.84 27.72 1.55
CA ALA A 151 3.11 27.18 2.68
C ALA A 151 2.50 25.79 2.39
N TRP A 152 2.08 25.54 1.15
CA TRP A 152 1.59 24.23 0.72
C TRP A 152 2.74 23.21 0.63
N THR A 153 3.87 23.61 0.05
CA THR A 153 5.07 22.75 -0.07
C THR A 153 5.65 22.34 1.29
N VAL A 154 5.50 23.15 2.34
CA VAL A 154 5.98 22.81 3.69
C VAL A 154 5.06 21.80 4.40
N VAL A 155 3.79 21.73 4.01
CA VAL A 155 2.80 20.81 4.60
C VAL A 155 2.83 19.42 3.94
N CYS A 156 3.23 19.34 2.66
CA CYS A 156 3.54 18.10 1.96
C CYS A 156 4.90 17.51 2.39
#